data_AF-A0A5K0ZQE5-F1
#
_entry.id   AF-A0A5K0ZQE5-F1
#
_cell.length_a   1.000
_cell.length_b   1.000
_cell.length_c   1.000
_cell.angle_alpha   90.00
_cell.angle_beta   90.00
_cell.angle_gamma   90.00
#
_symmetry.space_group_name_H-M   'P 1'
#
loop_
_entity.id
_entity.type
_entity.pdbx_description
1 polymer ?
#
loop_
_entity_poly.entity_id
_entity_poly.type
_entity_poly.pdbx_seq_one_letter_code
_entity_poly.pdbx_strand_id
1 'polypeptide(L)'
;MTGVSIVSDGWTYIQRCPLINFIVIARNEPIFLKAVDASGEYKDAGYLKQLFVEAIKEFGPDKVVQLITDNAVVCKSAGLSLRYDFPHIFWTPCVAHTLNFPPSEDVDPKEHELFSWIQEIEKDARNIRNFIVNHQHALSLFSSYYDLRLLKVAETRFASIIVLLKRIQRVRNALIQMVFSRQWSFCRVEDEAKDQSIRNLIVEDKWRDKIAYFLDFTEPIWCMLRAVDKYEPMLHKVYAMWEDMIEQIQHLVFKKEQKDIVLDNLEFFDRLSTILVERWDKSNTPLHCIAHSLNPKYYTKKWIEGAPGRVTPNLDNELNAQRMSCMDRLFTDSYTRKQAIYEYNKFFLGKFCSEGAAAAREDDDMSPFDWWASYGSEMPVLHKLALRLLSQPVTSSCSERNWSIYGHIHNIKRNKLTSQRAEDLVYVHSNLRLLSRKEKEY
;
A
#
# COMPACT_ATOMS: atom_id res chain seq x y z
N MET A 1 -2.84 20.07 -17.85
CA MET A 1 -1.70 19.13 -17.88
C MET A 1 -1.72 18.35 -16.58
N THR A 2 -1.70 17.02 -16.65
CA THR A 2 -1.68 16.16 -15.45
C THR A 2 -0.32 16.23 -14.75
N GLY A 3 -0.34 16.05 -13.43
CA GLY A 3 0.87 16.03 -12.61
C GLY A 3 1.55 14.66 -12.66
N VAL A 4 2.76 14.59 -12.13
CA VAL A 4 3.58 13.37 -12.10
C VAL A 4 4.08 13.09 -10.69
N SER A 5 4.05 11.81 -10.30
CA SER A 5 4.76 11.32 -9.12
C SER A 5 6.10 10.72 -9.55
N ILE A 6 7.17 11.09 -8.85
CA ILE A 6 8.41 10.31 -8.87
C ILE A 6 8.33 9.31 -7.72
N VAL A 7 8.71 8.08 -8.00
CA VAL A 7 8.78 6.99 -7.03
C VAL A 7 10.21 6.50 -6.95
N SER A 8 10.70 6.32 -5.73
CA SER A 8 12.02 5.78 -5.48
C SER A 8 11.98 4.70 -4.42
N ASP A 9 12.81 3.68 -4.60
CA ASP A 9 13.01 2.61 -3.65
C ASP A 9 14.48 2.18 -3.67
N GLY A 10 14.92 1.57 -2.57
CA GLY A 10 16.26 1.04 -2.41
C GLY A 10 16.25 -0.48 -2.43
N TRP A 11 17.24 -1.08 -3.10
CA TRP A 11 17.45 -2.53 -3.03
C TRP A 11 18.92 -2.86 -2.91
N THR A 12 19.24 -3.91 -2.17
CA THR A 12 20.61 -4.41 -2.07
C THR A 12 20.70 -5.72 -2.83
N TYR A 13 21.52 -5.75 -3.87
CA TYR A 13 21.72 -6.93 -4.69
C TYR A 13 22.51 -8.04 -3.97
N ILE A 14 22.51 -9.26 -4.54
CA ILE A 14 23.20 -10.46 -4.03
C ILE A 14 24.72 -10.23 -3.87
N GLN A 15 25.33 -9.38 -4.70
CA GLN A 15 26.73 -8.97 -4.56
C GLN A 15 26.96 -7.85 -3.52
N ARG A 16 25.93 -7.54 -2.72
CA ARG A 16 25.91 -6.42 -1.75
C ARG A 16 26.05 -5.04 -2.39
N CYS A 17 25.75 -4.91 -3.67
CA CYS A 17 25.68 -3.62 -4.36
C CYS A 17 24.34 -2.94 -4.06
N PRO A 18 24.32 -1.80 -3.37
CA PRO A 18 23.09 -1.04 -3.18
C PRO A 18 22.69 -0.30 -4.45
N LEU A 19 21.45 -0.47 -4.88
CA LEU A 19 20.83 0.25 -5.98
C LEU A 19 19.67 1.11 -5.48
N ILE A 20 19.45 2.25 -6.12
CA ILE A 20 18.30 3.14 -5.90
C ILE A 20 17.65 3.39 -7.24
N ASN A 21 16.36 3.06 -7.41
CA ASN A 21 15.66 3.32 -8.66
C ASN A 21 14.81 4.59 -8.61
N PHE A 22 14.50 5.09 -9.81
CA PHE A 22 13.59 6.19 -10.05
C PHE A 22 12.58 5.79 -11.13
N ILE A 23 11.31 5.89 -10.78
CA ILE A 23 10.19 5.63 -11.67
C ILE A 23 9.29 6.85 -11.68
N VAL A 24 8.81 7.22 -12.86
CA VAL A 24 7.84 8.28 -13.05
C VAL A 24 6.48 7.66 -13.29
N ILE A 25 5.45 8.13 -12.59
CA ILE A 25 4.07 7.68 -12.80
C ILE A 25 3.19 8.87 -13.18
N ALA A 26 2.52 8.73 -14.31
CA ALA A 26 1.46 9.63 -14.76
C ALA A 26 0.27 8.77 -15.23
N ARG A 27 -0.94 8.99 -14.68
CA ARG A 27 -2.17 8.29 -15.11
C ARG A 27 -2.00 6.78 -15.33
N ASN A 28 -1.41 6.09 -14.35
CA ASN A 28 -1.22 4.62 -14.34
C ASN A 28 -0.11 4.09 -15.23
N GLU A 29 0.73 4.97 -15.78
CA GLU A 29 1.86 4.59 -16.62
C GLU A 29 3.17 4.73 -15.83
N PRO A 30 3.70 3.65 -15.23
CA PRO A 30 5.01 3.66 -14.59
C PRO A 30 6.11 3.56 -15.65
N ILE A 31 6.86 4.63 -15.83
CA ILE A 31 8.01 4.73 -16.72
C ILE A 31 9.27 4.63 -15.87
N PHE A 32 10.11 3.64 -16.16
CA PHE A 32 11.41 3.55 -15.50
C PHE A 32 12.32 4.65 -16.05
N LEU A 33 12.82 5.53 -15.17
CA LEU A 33 13.76 6.58 -15.54
C LEU A 33 15.18 6.05 -15.53
N LYS A 34 15.65 5.66 -14.34
CA LYS A 34 17.04 5.24 -14.10
C LYS A 34 17.18 4.45 -12.81
N ALA A 35 18.32 3.79 -12.64
CA ALA A 35 18.79 3.28 -11.36
C ALA A 35 20.22 3.73 -11.10
N VAL A 36 20.48 4.13 -9.86
CA VAL A 36 21.78 4.62 -9.40
C VAL A 36 22.43 3.54 -8.56
N ASP A 37 23.67 3.21 -8.90
CA ASP A 37 24.55 2.39 -8.07
C ASP A 37 25.12 3.25 -6.94
N ALA A 38 24.74 2.93 -5.70
CA ALA A 38 25.19 3.64 -4.50
C ALA A 38 26.36 2.92 -3.81
N SER A 39 27.07 2.04 -4.53
CA SER A 39 28.22 1.31 -3.98
C SER A 39 29.34 2.27 -3.59
N GLY A 40 29.83 2.17 -2.35
CA GLY A 40 30.88 3.05 -1.82
C GLY A 40 30.39 4.35 -1.20
N GLU A 41 29.09 4.66 -1.34
CA GLU A 41 28.48 5.86 -0.77
C GLU A 41 27.82 5.57 0.58
N TYR A 42 27.84 6.56 1.47
CA TYR A 42 27.08 6.50 2.71
C TYR A 42 25.65 6.98 2.44
N LYS A 43 24.65 6.10 2.59
CA LYS A 43 23.24 6.39 2.35
C LYS A 43 22.62 7.24 3.47
N ASP A 44 23.16 8.43 3.69
CA ASP A 44 22.52 9.41 4.57
C ASP A 44 21.42 10.20 3.84
N ALA A 45 20.73 11.05 4.61
CA ALA A 45 19.65 11.87 4.09
C ALA A 45 20.15 12.91 3.08
N GLY A 46 21.41 13.35 3.17
CA GLY A 46 22.00 14.33 2.25
C GLY A 46 22.25 13.73 0.88
N TYR A 47 22.86 12.54 0.83
CA TYR A 47 23.08 11.80 -0.41
C TYR A 47 21.76 11.48 -1.12
N LEU A 48 20.77 10.93 -0.39
CA LEU A 48 19.45 10.66 -0.97
C LEU A 48 18.77 11.93 -1.48
N LYS A 49 18.85 13.04 -0.73
CA LYS A 49 18.31 14.33 -1.15
C LYS A 49 18.92 14.77 -2.48
N GLN A 50 20.24 14.64 -2.65
CA GLN A 50 20.90 15.01 -3.90
C GLN A 50 20.34 14.21 -5.08
N LEU A 51 20.24 12.88 -4.95
CA LEU A 51 19.66 12.03 -5.99
C LEU A 51 18.22 12.40 -6.33
N PHE A 52 17.42 12.72 -5.30
CA PHE A 52 16.03 13.16 -5.48
C PHE A 52 15.94 14.49 -6.24
N VAL A 53 16.78 15.46 -5.89
CA VAL A 53 16.86 16.76 -6.57
C VAL A 53 17.27 16.59 -8.03
N GLU A 54 18.25 15.74 -8.31
CA GLU A 54 18.68 15.43 -9.68
C GLU A 54 17.56 14.81 -10.49
N ALA A 55 16.86 13.79 -9.96
CA ALA A 55 15.73 13.16 -10.63
C ALA A 55 14.57 14.14 -10.90
N ILE A 56 14.27 15.03 -9.95
CA ILE A 56 13.24 16.08 -10.11
C ILE A 56 13.64 17.08 -11.22
N LYS A 57 14.90 17.53 -11.22
CA LYS A 57 15.40 18.47 -12.23
C LYS A 57 15.43 17.86 -13.63
N GLU A 58 15.84 16.61 -13.74
CA GLU A 58 15.88 15.86 -15.00
C GLU A 58 14.50 15.75 -15.65
N PHE A 59 13.46 15.47 -14.86
CA PHE A 59 12.09 15.38 -15.38
C PHE A 59 11.41 16.74 -15.62
N GLY A 60 11.68 17.71 -14.75
CA GLY A 60 11.08 19.05 -14.77
C GLY A 60 10.26 19.35 -13.51
N PRO A 61 10.74 20.23 -12.62
CA PRO A 61 10.11 20.50 -11.32
C PRO A 61 8.64 20.94 -11.39
N ASP A 62 8.23 21.66 -12.44
CA ASP A 62 6.86 22.17 -12.60
C ASP A 62 5.82 21.06 -12.86
N LYS A 63 6.27 19.91 -13.36
CA LYS A 63 5.41 18.76 -13.67
C LYS A 63 5.25 17.82 -12.48
N VAL A 64 6.23 17.80 -11.59
CA VAL A 64 6.25 16.91 -10.42
C VAL A 64 5.27 17.43 -9.37
N VAL A 65 4.48 16.53 -8.80
CA VAL A 65 3.56 16.80 -7.68
C VAL A 65 4.14 16.27 -6.38
N GLN A 66 4.69 15.05 -6.42
CA GLN A 66 5.21 14.40 -5.24
C GLN A 66 6.34 13.42 -5.53
N LEU A 67 7.15 13.16 -4.50
CA LEU A 67 8.09 12.06 -4.40
C LEU A 67 7.55 11.02 -3.42
N ILE A 68 7.44 9.76 -3.85
CA ILE A 68 6.99 8.64 -3.03
C ILE A 68 8.17 7.71 -2.75
N THR A 69 8.43 7.42 -1.49
CA THR A 69 9.50 6.49 -1.07
C THR A 69 8.99 5.47 -0.07
N ASP A 70 9.84 4.52 0.32
CA ASP A 70 9.63 3.76 1.55
C ASP A 70 9.58 4.69 2.78
N ASN A 71 9.18 4.12 3.92
CA ASN A 71 9.02 4.84 5.17
C ASN A 71 10.29 4.86 6.02
N ALA A 72 11.46 4.54 5.44
CA ALA A 72 12.71 4.56 6.18
C ALA A 72 13.01 5.98 6.69
N VAL A 73 13.59 6.08 7.89
CA VAL A 73 13.87 7.36 8.55
C VAL A 73 14.73 8.27 7.68
N VAL A 74 15.71 7.70 6.98
CA VAL A 74 16.60 8.42 6.07
C VAL A 74 15.82 8.98 4.87
N CYS A 75 14.97 8.17 4.24
CA CYS A 75 14.11 8.59 3.12
C CYS A 75 13.13 9.69 3.53
N LYS A 76 12.51 9.55 4.72
CA LYS A 76 11.65 10.59 5.30
C LYS A 76 12.39 11.91 5.50
N SER A 77 13.58 11.87 6.09
CA SER A 77 14.40 13.06 6.32
C SER A 77 14.78 13.74 5.01
N ALA A 78 15.29 12.97 4.05
CA ALA A 78 15.65 13.45 2.72
C ALA A 78 14.45 14.03 1.96
N GLY A 79 13.33 13.31 1.93
CA GLY A 79 12.11 13.72 1.23
C GLY A 79 11.47 14.97 1.81
N LEU A 80 11.35 15.07 3.14
CA LEU A 80 10.81 16.28 3.79
C LEU A 80 11.68 17.51 3.55
N SER A 81 13.00 17.33 3.40
CA SER A 81 13.93 18.43 3.12
C SER A 81 13.78 19.02 1.71
N LEU A 82 13.13 18.31 0.77
CA LEU A 82 12.88 18.81 -0.59
C LEU A 82 12.01 20.06 -0.61
N ARG A 83 11.21 20.30 0.43
CA ARG A 83 10.35 21.49 0.53
C ARG A 83 11.14 22.81 0.49
N TYR A 84 12.41 22.80 0.85
CA TYR A 84 13.26 23.99 0.84
C TYR A 84 13.74 24.35 -0.57
N ASP A 85 13.93 23.35 -1.43
CA ASP A 85 14.33 23.52 -2.83
C ASP A 85 13.11 23.66 -3.75
N PHE A 86 12.04 22.91 -3.45
CA PHE A 86 10.81 22.85 -4.24
C PHE A 86 9.58 22.90 -3.30
N PRO A 87 9.11 24.11 -2.94
CA PRO A 87 7.99 24.26 -2.02
C PRO A 87 6.71 23.55 -2.46
N HIS A 88 6.43 23.48 -3.76
CA HIS A 88 5.23 22.87 -4.33
C HIS A 88 5.29 21.33 -4.47
N ILE A 89 6.46 20.70 -4.27
CA ILE A 89 6.62 19.24 -4.37
C ILE A 89 6.51 18.62 -2.99
N PHE A 90 5.64 17.63 -2.84
CA PHE A 90 5.40 16.94 -1.58
C PHE A 90 6.24 15.65 -1.49
N TRP A 91 6.73 15.33 -0.29
CA TRP A 91 7.14 13.96 -0.02
C TRP A 91 5.95 13.23 0.59
N THR A 92 5.66 12.05 0.05
CA THR A 92 4.57 11.21 0.50
C THR A 92 5.12 9.82 0.83
N PRO A 93 4.87 9.30 2.03
CA PRO A 93 5.22 7.93 2.38
C PRO A 93 4.40 6.93 1.56
N CYS A 94 4.98 5.80 1.22
CA CYS A 94 4.26 4.73 0.53
C CYS A 94 3.17 4.15 1.46
N VAL A 95 1.90 4.27 1.04
CA VAL A 95 0.75 3.79 1.83
C VAL A 95 0.81 2.28 2.03
N ALA A 96 1.27 1.53 1.03
CA ALA A 96 1.43 0.07 1.15
C ALA A 96 2.44 -0.32 2.24
N HIS A 97 3.54 0.45 2.40
CA HIS A 97 4.51 0.25 3.48
C HIS A 97 3.96 0.65 4.84
N THR A 98 3.05 1.63 4.88
CA THR A 98 2.40 2.05 6.12
C THR A 98 1.41 1.01 6.64
N LEU A 99 0.78 0.23 5.74
CA LEU A 99 -0.15 -0.86 6.07
C LEU A 99 0.54 -2.17 6.51
N ASN A 100 1.87 -2.19 6.66
CA ASN A 100 2.56 -3.36 7.19
C ASN A 100 2.21 -3.57 8.68
N PHE A 101 1.45 -4.63 8.94
CA PHE A 101 1.07 -5.21 10.24
C PHE A 101 1.72 -6.62 10.38
N PRO A 102 1.63 -7.38 11.49
CA PRO A 102 1.47 -6.94 12.89
C PRO A 102 2.58 -5.99 13.35
N PRO A 103 2.43 -5.36 14.53
CA PRO A 103 3.50 -4.58 15.13
C PRO A 103 4.75 -5.46 15.38
N SER A 104 5.93 -4.83 15.37
CA SER A 104 7.25 -5.48 15.54
C SER A 104 7.41 -6.10 16.95
N GLU A 105 8.51 -6.82 17.20
CA GLU A 105 8.78 -7.40 18.53
C GLU A 105 9.13 -6.33 19.60
N ASP A 106 9.53 -5.13 19.19
CA ASP A 106 9.98 -4.01 20.05
C ASP A 106 8.84 -3.22 20.73
N VAL A 107 7.71 -3.86 21.00
CA VAL A 107 6.49 -3.19 21.48
C VAL A 107 6.39 -3.33 23.01
N ASP A 108 5.66 -2.42 23.66
CA ASP A 108 5.30 -2.50 25.09
C ASP A 108 4.90 -3.95 25.47
N PRO A 109 5.45 -4.52 26.56
CA PRO A 109 5.12 -5.87 27.02
C PRO A 109 3.61 -6.17 27.10
N LYS A 110 2.77 -5.18 27.41
CA LYS A 110 1.31 -5.35 27.44
C LYS A 110 0.71 -5.58 26.06
N GLU A 111 1.24 -4.89 25.05
CA GLU A 111 0.81 -5.08 23.66
C GLU A 111 1.35 -6.40 23.11
N HIS A 112 2.56 -6.80 23.52
CA HIS A 112 3.07 -8.14 23.20
C HIS A 112 2.14 -9.23 23.73
N GLU A 113 1.60 -9.10 24.94
CA GLU A 113 0.67 -10.09 25.50
C GLU A 113 -0.65 -10.17 24.70
N LEU A 114 -1.25 -9.01 24.38
CA LEU A 114 -2.49 -8.91 23.60
C LEU A 114 -2.40 -9.47 22.18
N PHE A 115 -1.25 -9.32 21.52
CA PHE A 115 -1.02 -9.78 20.14
C PHE A 115 -0.19 -11.07 20.03
N SER A 116 0.21 -11.67 21.15
CA SER A 116 1.04 -12.88 21.22
C SER A 116 0.51 -14.04 20.37
N TRP A 117 -0.81 -14.25 20.41
CA TRP A 117 -1.48 -15.30 19.65
C TRP A 117 -1.34 -15.14 18.12
N ILE A 118 -1.14 -13.91 17.62
CA ILE A 118 -0.88 -13.66 16.19
C ILE A 118 0.52 -14.13 15.82
N GLN A 119 1.52 -13.84 16.67
CA GLN A 119 2.90 -14.30 16.48
C GLN A 119 2.99 -15.83 16.54
N GLU A 120 2.20 -16.47 17.42
CA GLU A 120 2.06 -17.93 17.47
C GLU A 120 1.53 -18.49 16.14
N ILE A 121 0.42 -17.95 15.63
CA ILE A 121 -0.14 -18.37 14.32
C ILE A 121 0.89 -18.21 13.20
N GLU A 122 1.63 -17.12 13.21
CA GLU A 122 2.67 -16.88 12.22
C GLU A 122 3.78 -17.92 12.29
N LYS A 123 4.30 -18.18 13.50
CA LYS A 123 5.31 -19.20 13.76
C LYS A 123 4.83 -20.58 13.33
N ASP A 124 3.61 -20.94 13.69
CA ASP A 124 2.94 -22.19 13.33
C ASP A 124 2.81 -22.36 11.81
N ALA A 125 2.33 -21.33 11.11
CA ALA A 125 2.20 -21.35 9.66
C ALA A 125 3.56 -21.51 8.96
N ARG A 126 4.59 -20.79 9.44
CA ARG A 126 5.96 -20.92 8.94
C ARG A 126 6.51 -22.34 9.19
N ASN A 127 6.25 -22.92 10.36
CA ASN A 127 6.67 -24.28 10.70
C ASN A 127 6.02 -25.32 9.78
N ILE A 128 4.70 -25.28 9.58
CA ILE A 128 3.98 -26.17 8.66
C ILE A 128 4.56 -26.06 7.25
N ARG A 129 4.76 -24.83 6.76
CA ARG A 129 5.33 -24.59 5.43
C ARG A 129 6.75 -25.15 5.33
N ASN A 130 7.60 -24.90 6.32
CA ASN A 130 8.99 -25.35 6.30
C ASN A 130 9.09 -26.87 6.36
N PHE A 131 8.24 -27.52 7.16
CA PHE A 131 8.14 -28.97 7.19
C PHE A 131 7.79 -29.53 5.80
N ILE A 132 6.74 -29.02 5.17
CA ILE A 132 6.28 -29.55 3.88
C ILE A 132 7.28 -29.27 2.76
N VAL A 133 7.87 -28.07 2.70
CA VAL A 133 8.72 -27.68 1.57
C VAL A 133 10.15 -28.22 1.70
N ASN A 134 10.68 -28.37 2.92
CA ASN A 134 12.07 -28.79 3.10
C ASN A 134 12.23 -30.31 3.17
N HIS A 135 11.18 -31.09 3.46
CA HIS A 135 11.24 -32.55 3.49
C HIS A 135 10.74 -33.15 2.19
N GLN A 136 11.60 -33.86 1.46
CA GLN A 136 11.28 -34.40 0.13
C GLN A 136 10.08 -35.35 0.15
N HIS A 137 9.99 -36.24 1.15
CA HIS A 137 8.86 -37.15 1.31
C HIS A 137 7.55 -36.40 1.63
N ALA A 138 7.59 -35.42 2.54
CA ALA A 138 6.42 -34.60 2.86
C ALA A 138 5.95 -33.79 1.65
N LEU A 139 6.88 -33.21 0.89
CA LEU A 139 6.58 -32.45 -0.33
C LEU A 139 5.92 -33.34 -1.39
N SER A 140 6.50 -34.54 -1.62
CA SER A 140 5.98 -35.50 -2.59
C SER A 140 4.60 -36.00 -2.18
N LEU A 141 4.41 -36.31 -0.90
CA LEU A 141 3.14 -36.78 -0.37
C LEU A 141 2.08 -35.69 -0.45
N PHE A 142 2.39 -34.46 -0.04
CA PHE A 142 1.50 -33.32 -0.18
C PHE A 142 1.10 -33.08 -1.64
N SER A 143 2.07 -33.13 -2.55
CA SER A 143 1.84 -32.96 -4.00
C SER A 143 0.96 -34.04 -4.60
N SER A 144 0.85 -35.22 -3.97
CA SER A 144 -0.08 -36.29 -4.40
C SER A 144 -1.54 -35.99 -4.06
N TYR A 145 -1.79 -35.15 -3.04
CA TYR A 145 -3.13 -34.78 -2.60
C TYR A 145 -3.59 -33.43 -3.16
N TYR A 146 -2.67 -32.55 -3.53
CA TYR A 146 -3.02 -31.21 -4.02
C TYR A 146 -1.90 -30.56 -4.86
N ASP A 147 -2.28 -29.93 -5.98
CA ASP A 147 -1.30 -29.32 -6.91
C ASP A 147 -0.77 -27.95 -6.46
N LEU A 148 -1.46 -27.27 -5.53
CA LEU A 148 -1.05 -25.93 -5.08
C LEU A 148 0.09 -26.01 -4.06
N ARG A 149 1.26 -25.49 -4.43
CA ARG A 149 2.43 -25.37 -3.55
C ARG A 149 2.24 -24.35 -2.43
N LEU A 150 2.81 -24.58 -1.25
CA LEU A 150 2.89 -23.55 -0.21
C LEU A 150 3.93 -22.49 -0.57
N LEU A 151 3.57 -21.21 -0.43
CA LEU A 151 4.44 -20.10 -0.80
C LEU A 151 5.50 -19.84 0.28
N LYS A 152 6.67 -19.36 -0.13
CA LYS A 152 7.66 -18.82 0.81
C LYS A 152 7.13 -17.48 1.33
N VAL A 153 7.13 -17.32 2.65
CA VAL A 153 6.87 -16.02 3.30
C VAL A 153 8.12 -15.18 3.09
N ALA A 154 8.00 -13.99 2.49
CA ALA A 154 9.08 -13.02 2.50
C ALA A 154 9.20 -12.46 3.91
N GLU A 155 10.43 -12.33 4.45
CA GLU A 155 10.69 -11.94 5.84
C GLU A 155 10.08 -10.58 6.23
N THR A 156 9.73 -9.73 5.26
CA THR A 156 9.45 -8.31 5.50
C THR A 156 8.06 -7.81 5.09
N ARG A 157 7.10 -8.69 4.75
CA ARG A 157 5.78 -8.23 4.26
C ARG A 157 4.61 -8.94 4.92
N PHE A 158 3.83 -8.19 5.68
CA PHE A 158 2.55 -8.59 6.30
C PHE A 158 1.64 -9.39 5.36
N ALA A 159 1.53 -8.93 4.13
CA ALA A 159 0.79 -9.57 3.06
C ALA A 159 1.10 -11.07 2.92
N SER A 160 2.36 -11.44 3.13
CA SER A 160 2.86 -12.81 2.92
C SER A 160 2.26 -13.78 3.95
N ILE A 161 2.07 -13.35 5.21
CA ILE A 161 1.48 -14.22 6.23
C ILE A 161 -0.02 -14.43 5.96
N ILE A 162 -0.78 -13.38 5.61
CA ILE A 162 -2.19 -13.51 5.22
C ILE A 162 -2.33 -14.46 4.02
N VAL A 163 -1.50 -14.29 2.98
CA VAL A 163 -1.51 -15.15 1.80
C VAL A 163 -1.19 -16.61 2.16
N LEU A 164 -0.21 -16.83 3.04
CA LEU A 164 0.11 -18.17 3.51
C LEU A 164 -1.05 -18.79 4.27
N LEU A 165 -1.67 -18.06 5.20
CA LEU A 165 -2.79 -18.55 6.02
C LEU A 165 -4.03 -18.84 5.17
N LYS A 166 -4.40 -17.95 4.25
CA LYS A 166 -5.47 -18.22 3.26
C LYS A 166 -5.17 -19.48 2.44
N ARG A 167 -3.91 -19.68 2.06
CA ARG A 167 -3.48 -20.87 1.32
C ARG A 167 -3.55 -22.13 2.18
N ILE A 168 -3.10 -22.08 3.44
CA ILE A 168 -3.20 -23.19 4.40
C ILE A 168 -4.66 -23.60 4.61
N GLN A 169 -5.58 -22.64 4.79
CA GLN A 169 -7.01 -22.96 4.89
C GLN A 169 -7.54 -23.64 3.62
N ARG A 170 -7.16 -23.15 2.44
CA ARG A 170 -7.56 -23.75 1.16
C ARG A 170 -7.06 -25.18 0.99
N VAL A 171 -5.85 -25.50 1.47
CA VAL A 171 -5.26 -26.84 1.35
C VAL A 171 -5.46 -27.71 2.59
N ARG A 172 -6.23 -27.25 3.59
CA ARG A 172 -6.40 -27.95 4.90
C ARG A 172 -6.83 -29.41 4.72
N ASN A 173 -7.79 -29.69 3.85
CA ASN A 173 -8.24 -31.06 3.62
C ASN A 173 -7.11 -31.97 3.12
N ALA A 174 -6.26 -31.46 2.21
CA ALA A 174 -5.10 -32.20 1.74
C ALA A 174 -4.04 -32.40 2.85
N LEU A 175 -3.84 -31.39 3.70
CA LEU A 175 -2.95 -31.50 4.86
C LEU A 175 -3.44 -32.56 5.86
N ILE A 176 -4.74 -32.60 6.13
CA ILE A 176 -5.36 -33.62 6.99
C ILE A 176 -5.15 -35.01 6.37
N GLN A 177 -5.46 -35.20 5.09
CA GLN A 177 -5.26 -36.48 4.41
C GLN A 177 -3.80 -36.94 4.43
N MET A 178 -2.86 -36.02 4.21
CA MET A 178 -1.42 -36.28 4.30
C MET A 178 -1.02 -36.82 5.68
N VAL A 179 -1.48 -36.16 6.75
CA VAL A 179 -1.16 -36.50 8.14
C VAL A 179 -1.79 -37.83 8.60
N PHE A 180 -2.95 -38.20 8.04
CA PHE A 180 -3.58 -39.49 8.29
C PHE A 180 -3.14 -40.61 7.34
N SER A 181 -2.32 -40.29 6.32
CA SER A 181 -1.84 -41.30 5.38
C SER A 181 -0.88 -42.27 6.06
N ARG A 182 -0.87 -43.52 5.60
CA ARG A 182 0.12 -44.53 6.04
C ARG A 182 1.55 -44.13 5.65
N GLN A 183 1.70 -43.28 4.64
CA GLN A 183 2.98 -42.81 4.13
C GLN A 183 3.58 -41.67 4.96
N TRP A 184 2.82 -41.12 5.92
CA TRP A 184 3.31 -40.12 6.87
C TRP A 184 4.52 -40.62 7.67
N SER A 185 4.62 -41.92 7.95
CA SER A 185 5.77 -42.51 8.64
C SER A 185 7.11 -42.30 7.92
N PHE A 186 7.09 -42.09 6.59
CA PHE A 186 8.27 -41.77 5.79
C PHE A 186 8.59 -40.27 5.76
N CYS A 187 7.70 -39.43 6.28
CA CYS A 187 7.88 -37.98 6.38
C CYS A 187 8.51 -37.56 7.72
N ARG A 188 8.96 -38.52 8.53
CA ARG A 188 9.49 -38.29 9.89
C ARG A 188 10.68 -37.34 9.88
N VAL A 189 10.67 -36.39 10.80
CA VAL A 189 11.86 -35.63 11.22
C VAL A 189 12.61 -36.51 12.23
N GLU A 190 13.91 -36.27 12.44
CA GLU A 190 14.69 -36.94 13.50
C GLU A 190 14.10 -36.71 14.92
N ASP A 191 13.18 -35.76 15.06
CA ASP A 191 12.54 -35.32 16.30
C ASP A 191 11.04 -35.68 16.28
N GLU A 192 10.68 -36.84 16.83
CA GLU A 192 9.29 -37.35 16.89
C GLU A 192 8.33 -36.38 17.61
N ALA A 193 8.83 -35.55 18.54
CA ALA A 193 8.00 -34.58 19.26
C ALA A 193 7.53 -33.44 18.33
N LYS A 194 8.37 -33.01 17.38
CA LYS A 194 8.00 -32.00 16.39
C LYS A 194 6.97 -32.52 15.40
N ASP A 195 7.10 -33.77 14.96
CA ASP A 195 6.14 -34.39 14.04
C ASP A 195 4.75 -34.49 14.67
N GLN A 196 4.69 -34.90 15.94
CA GLN A 196 3.43 -35.00 16.66
C GLN A 196 2.81 -33.61 16.92
N SER A 197 3.64 -32.60 17.19
CA SER A 197 3.18 -31.22 17.35
C SER A 197 2.53 -30.69 16.06
N ILE A 198 3.19 -30.85 14.90
CA ILE A 198 2.65 -30.41 13.60
C ILE A 198 1.36 -31.17 13.25
N ARG A 199 1.33 -32.47 13.53
CA ARG A 199 0.14 -33.31 13.33
C ARG A 199 -1.04 -32.82 14.15
N ASN A 200 -0.84 -32.57 15.44
CA ASN A 200 -1.89 -32.07 16.32
C ASN A 200 -2.39 -30.69 15.86
N LEU A 201 -1.47 -29.80 15.50
CA LEU A 201 -1.75 -28.45 15.03
C LEU A 201 -2.62 -28.42 13.77
N ILE A 202 -2.31 -29.26 12.77
CA ILE A 202 -3.07 -29.33 11.51
C ILE A 202 -4.52 -29.77 11.74
N VAL A 203 -4.72 -30.69 12.69
CA VAL A 203 -6.04 -31.28 12.99
C VAL A 203 -6.84 -30.42 13.97
N GLU A 204 -6.19 -29.59 14.78
CA GLU A 204 -6.84 -28.79 15.80
C GLU A 204 -7.86 -27.79 15.21
N ASP A 205 -9.10 -27.86 15.71
CA ASP A 205 -10.17 -26.94 15.30
C ASP A 205 -10.06 -25.57 15.96
N LYS A 206 -9.59 -25.49 17.21
CA LYS A 206 -9.32 -24.19 17.88
C LYS A 206 -8.31 -23.35 17.11
N TRP A 207 -7.25 -23.99 16.60
CA TRP A 207 -6.26 -23.32 15.77
C TRP A 207 -6.85 -22.82 14.45
N ARG A 208 -7.76 -23.60 13.85
CA ARG A 208 -8.52 -23.19 12.66
C ARG A 208 -9.36 -21.95 12.93
N ASP A 209 -10.08 -21.93 14.05
CA ASP A 209 -10.96 -20.82 14.42
C ASP A 209 -10.17 -19.54 14.70
N LYS A 210 -8.98 -19.68 15.32
CA LYS A 210 -8.02 -18.58 15.47
C LYS A 210 -7.56 -18.02 14.11
N ILE A 211 -7.22 -18.87 13.15
CA ILE A 211 -6.86 -18.40 11.79
C ILE A 211 -8.05 -17.73 11.11
N ALA A 212 -9.25 -18.31 11.21
CA ALA A 212 -10.44 -17.73 10.62
C ALA A 212 -10.70 -16.34 11.18
N TYR A 213 -10.65 -16.18 12.51
CA TYR A 213 -10.78 -14.88 13.15
C TYR A 213 -9.71 -13.88 12.68
N PHE A 214 -8.45 -14.31 12.63
CA PHE A 214 -7.35 -13.48 12.13
C PHE A 214 -7.58 -13.00 10.69
N LEU A 215 -7.98 -13.91 9.80
CA LEU A 215 -8.26 -13.58 8.41
C LEU A 215 -9.48 -12.66 8.28
N ASP A 216 -10.52 -12.86 9.09
CA ASP A 216 -11.73 -12.03 9.07
C ASP A 216 -11.37 -10.57 9.39
N PHE A 217 -10.73 -10.29 10.53
CA PHE A 217 -10.44 -8.90 10.91
C PHE A 217 -9.31 -8.27 10.09
N THR A 218 -8.41 -9.06 9.49
CA THR A 218 -7.36 -8.53 8.58
C THR A 218 -7.83 -8.37 7.14
N GLU A 219 -9.02 -8.84 6.79
CA GLU A 219 -9.56 -8.73 5.42
C GLU A 219 -9.68 -7.27 4.94
N PRO A 220 -10.18 -6.31 5.74
CA PRO A 220 -10.22 -4.90 5.33
C PRO A 220 -8.81 -4.34 5.04
N ILE A 221 -7.82 -4.69 5.86
CA ILE A 221 -6.41 -4.28 5.66
C ILE A 221 -5.85 -4.88 4.36
N TRP A 222 -6.13 -6.16 4.13
CA TRP A 222 -5.73 -6.85 2.91
C TRP A 222 -6.36 -6.22 1.65
N CYS A 223 -7.65 -5.91 1.70
CA CYS A 223 -8.38 -5.26 0.61
C CYS A 223 -7.80 -3.87 0.29
N MET A 224 -7.55 -3.05 1.33
CA MET A 224 -6.90 -1.75 1.17
C MET A 224 -5.51 -1.91 0.55
N LEU A 225 -4.68 -2.82 1.06
CA LEU A 225 -3.35 -3.08 0.53
C LEU A 225 -3.37 -3.46 -0.95
N ARG A 226 -4.30 -4.34 -1.35
CA ARG A 226 -4.48 -4.76 -2.75
C ARG A 226 -4.95 -3.63 -3.66
N ALA A 227 -5.75 -2.71 -3.15
CA ALA A 227 -6.20 -1.55 -3.91
C ALA A 227 -5.07 -0.53 -4.11
N VAL A 228 -4.29 -0.23 -3.05
CA VAL A 228 -3.19 0.76 -3.13
C VAL A 228 -1.95 0.24 -3.85
N ASP A 229 -1.74 -1.09 -3.91
CA ASP A 229 -0.60 -1.71 -4.63
C ASP A 229 -0.73 -1.57 -6.16
N LYS A 230 -1.86 -1.06 -6.68
CA LYS A 230 -2.02 -0.83 -8.12
C LYS A 230 -1.37 0.49 -8.57
N TYR A 231 -1.22 0.65 -9.89
CA TYR A 231 -0.77 1.91 -10.49
C TYR A 231 -1.89 2.94 -10.63
N GLU A 232 -3.12 2.57 -10.26
CA GLU A 232 -4.31 3.41 -10.38
C GLU A 232 -4.20 4.69 -9.54
N PRO A 233 -4.91 5.78 -9.91
CA PRO A 233 -4.87 7.00 -9.14
C PRO A 233 -5.68 6.79 -7.87
N MET A 234 -5.00 6.72 -6.74
CA MET A 234 -5.60 6.35 -5.45
C MET A 234 -5.49 7.46 -4.41
N LEU A 235 -4.77 8.55 -4.69
CA LEU A 235 -4.49 9.63 -3.74
C LEU A 235 -5.75 10.18 -3.06
N HIS A 236 -6.84 10.33 -3.82
CA HIS A 236 -8.11 10.85 -3.34
C HIS A 236 -8.95 9.85 -2.52
N LYS A 237 -8.62 8.56 -2.57
CA LYS A 237 -9.36 7.49 -1.89
C LYS A 237 -8.75 7.11 -0.55
N VAL A 238 -7.44 7.32 -0.36
CA VAL A 238 -6.70 6.84 0.82
C VAL A 238 -7.35 7.25 2.15
N TYR A 239 -7.79 8.50 2.28
CA TYR A 239 -8.42 8.99 3.52
C TYR A 239 -9.69 8.18 3.86
N ALA A 240 -10.66 8.13 2.94
CA ALA A 240 -11.87 7.34 3.12
C ALA A 240 -11.59 5.84 3.31
N MET A 241 -10.58 5.30 2.63
CA MET A 241 -10.20 3.89 2.78
C MET A 241 -9.70 3.58 4.19
N TRP A 242 -8.99 4.50 4.86
CA TRP A 242 -8.58 4.33 6.25
C TRP A 242 -9.78 4.34 7.19
N GLU A 243 -10.69 5.32 7.04
CA GLU A 243 -11.93 5.39 7.82
C GLU A 243 -12.77 4.12 7.66
N ASP A 244 -13.10 3.76 6.42
CA ASP A 244 -13.91 2.58 6.10
C ASP A 244 -13.25 1.30 6.61
N MET A 245 -11.92 1.20 6.56
CA MET A 245 -11.19 0.04 7.04
C MET A 245 -11.27 -0.09 8.56
N ILE A 246 -11.04 0.99 9.31
CA ILE A 246 -11.10 0.98 10.77
C ILE A 246 -12.52 0.67 11.25
N GLU A 247 -13.54 1.27 10.62
CA GLU A 247 -14.95 1.00 10.89
C GLU A 247 -15.32 -0.47 10.63
N GLN A 248 -14.89 -1.03 9.48
CA GLN A 248 -15.12 -2.46 9.18
C GLN A 248 -14.46 -3.39 10.19
N ILE A 249 -13.22 -3.09 10.61
CA ILE A 249 -12.51 -3.87 11.63
C ILE A 249 -13.26 -3.81 12.96
N GLN A 250 -13.76 -2.63 13.35
CA GLN A 250 -14.57 -2.46 14.56
C GLN A 250 -15.80 -3.38 14.53
N HIS A 251 -16.60 -3.29 13.47
CA HIS A 251 -17.79 -4.13 13.33
C HIS A 251 -17.47 -5.64 13.38
N LEU A 252 -16.40 -6.07 12.73
CA LEU A 252 -15.99 -7.48 12.70
C LEU A 252 -15.55 -7.99 14.07
N VAL A 253 -14.71 -7.21 14.77
CA VAL A 253 -14.19 -7.58 16.10
C VAL A 253 -15.33 -7.63 17.12
N PHE A 254 -16.17 -6.61 17.20
CA PHE A 254 -17.29 -6.58 18.14
C PHE A 254 -18.32 -7.69 17.88
N LYS A 255 -18.63 -7.97 16.61
CA LYS A 255 -19.52 -9.08 16.23
C LYS A 255 -18.97 -10.44 16.65
N LYS A 256 -17.67 -10.67 16.51
CA LYS A 256 -17.01 -11.93 16.88
C LYS A 256 -16.94 -12.13 18.39
N GLU A 257 -16.68 -11.06 19.14
CA GLU A 257 -16.62 -11.05 20.61
C GLU A 257 -18.02 -11.06 21.26
N GLN A 258 -19.10 -11.03 20.47
CA GLN A 258 -20.50 -10.96 20.93
C GLN A 258 -20.76 -9.75 21.85
N LYS A 259 -20.10 -8.63 21.56
CA LYS A 259 -20.17 -7.40 22.33
C LYS A 259 -20.89 -6.29 21.56
N ASP A 260 -21.55 -5.41 22.29
CA ASP A 260 -22.23 -4.25 21.72
C ASP A 260 -21.23 -3.12 21.48
N ILE A 261 -21.20 -2.59 20.25
CA ILE A 261 -20.27 -1.52 19.83
C ILE A 261 -20.44 -0.24 20.65
N VAL A 262 -21.65 0.00 21.17
CA VAL A 262 -22.02 1.22 21.88
C VAL A 262 -21.80 1.08 23.39
N LEU A 263 -21.92 -0.12 23.95
CA LEU A 263 -21.94 -0.36 25.40
C LEU A 263 -20.66 -0.99 25.93
N ASP A 264 -19.96 -1.76 25.11
CA ASP A 264 -18.79 -2.52 25.56
C ASP A 264 -17.50 -1.85 25.11
N ASN A 265 -16.51 -1.82 26.00
CA ASN A 265 -15.15 -1.53 25.61
C ASN A 265 -14.37 -2.84 25.38
N LEU A 266 -13.69 -2.94 24.24
CA LEU A 266 -12.81 -4.05 23.89
C LEU A 266 -11.37 -3.55 23.89
N GLU A 267 -10.63 -3.87 24.95
CA GLU A 267 -9.21 -3.52 25.08
C GLU A 267 -8.39 -3.94 23.84
N PHE A 268 -8.72 -5.09 23.25
CA PHE A 268 -8.12 -5.53 21.99
C PHE A 268 -8.39 -4.56 20.83
N PHE A 269 -9.63 -4.10 20.65
CA PHE A 269 -9.97 -3.17 19.58
C PHE A 269 -9.39 -1.78 19.85
N ASP A 270 -9.43 -1.28 21.08
CA ASP A 270 -8.82 0.02 21.45
C ASP A 270 -7.33 0.06 21.13
N ARG A 271 -6.61 -1.04 21.40
CA ARG A 271 -5.19 -1.15 21.07
C ARG A 271 -4.97 -1.30 19.57
N LEU A 272 -5.77 -2.13 18.90
CA LEU A 272 -5.70 -2.28 17.45
C LEU A 272 -5.99 -0.94 16.73
N SER A 273 -7.01 -0.21 17.16
CA SER A 273 -7.39 1.09 16.60
C SER A 273 -6.30 2.12 16.83
N THR A 274 -5.68 2.15 18.02
CA THR A 274 -4.52 3.01 18.30
C THR A 274 -3.38 2.73 17.32
N ILE A 275 -3.01 1.44 17.12
CA ILE A 275 -1.97 1.07 16.15
C ILE A 275 -2.36 1.50 14.73
N LEU A 276 -3.61 1.28 14.32
CA LEU A 276 -4.08 1.66 12.99
C LEU A 276 -4.07 3.18 12.80
N VAL A 277 -4.45 3.97 13.80
CA VAL A 277 -4.41 5.44 13.77
C VAL A 277 -2.96 5.94 13.71
N GLU A 278 -2.05 5.40 14.51
CA GLU A 278 -0.61 5.76 14.43
C GLU A 278 -0.02 5.45 13.05
N ARG A 279 -0.49 4.39 12.39
CA ARG A 279 -0.10 4.07 11.01
C ARG A 279 -0.76 5.05 10.05
N TRP A 280 -2.05 5.33 10.20
CA TRP A 280 -2.73 6.33 9.39
C TRP A 280 -1.99 7.68 9.47
N ASP A 281 -1.68 8.19 10.67
CA ASP A 281 -0.92 9.43 10.88
C ASP A 281 0.42 9.45 10.15
N LYS A 282 1.11 8.30 10.08
CA LYS A 282 2.35 8.18 9.31
C LYS A 282 2.13 8.30 7.81
N SER A 283 0.94 7.99 7.29
CA SER A 283 0.57 8.14 5.86
C SER A 283 -0.28 9.36 5.54
N ASN A 284 -0.89 9.99 6.54
CA ASN A 284 -1.80 11.10 6.35
C ASN A 284 -1.00 12.33 5.96
N THR A 285 -1.21 12.83 4.75
CA THR A 285 -0.49 14.00 4.25
C THR A 285 -1.50 15.05 3.81
N PRO A 286 -1.14 16.35 3.85
CA PRO A 286 -2.00 17.40 3.30
C PRO A 286 -2.44 17.12 1.86
N LEU A 287 -1.62 16.41 1.09
CA LEU A 287 -1.88 16.02 -0.28
C LEU A 287 -3.02 14.98 -0.40
N HIS A 288 -3.09 14.00 0.52
CA HIS A 288 -4.21 13.07 0.62
C HIS A 288 -5.51 13.81 0.96
N CYS A 289 -5.48 14.70 1.95
CA CYS A 289 -6.66 15.44 2.42
C CYS A 289 -7.24 16.37 1.34
N ILE A 290 -6.40 17.10 0.61
CA ILE A 290 -6.89 17.96 -0.49
C ILE A 290 -7.39 17.13 -1.67
N ALA A 291 -6.74 16.01 -2.01
CA ALA A 291 -7.20 15.15 -3.09
C ALA A 291 -8.56 14.50 -2.74
N HIS A 292 -8.74 14.09 -1.49
CA HIS A 292 -10.01 13.63 -0.95
C HIS A 292 -11.07 14.74 -1.03
N SER A 293 -10.75 15.96 -0.59
CA SER A 293 -11.66 17.12 -0.69
C SER A 293 -12.05 17.47 -2.13
N LEU A 294 -11.27 17.07 -3.14
CA LEU A 294 -11.58 17.33 -4.55
C LEU A 294 -12.41 16.23 -5.19
N ASN A 295 -12.73 15.15 -4.48
CA ASN A 295 -13.54 14.08 -5.03
C ASN A 295 -15.05 14.41 -4.91
N PRO A 296 -15.79 14.56 -6.02
CA PRO A 296 -17.22 14.89 -5.99
C PRO A 296 -18.07 13.89 -5.21
N LYS A 297 -17.67 12.61 -5.19
CA LYS A 297 -18.38 11.52 -4.51
C LYS A 297 -18.64 11.78 -3.03
N TYR A 298 -17.70 12.44 -2.33
CA TYR A 298 -17.80 12.69 -0.89
C TYR A 298 -18.75 13.85 -0.53
N TYR A 299 -19.38 14.46 -1.51
CA TYR A 299 -20.44 15.46 -1.33
C TYR A 299 -21.83 14.92 -1.68
N THR A 300 -21.91 13.67 -2.13
CA THR A 300 -23.17 13.02 -2.52
C THR A 300 -23.98 12.61 -1.30
N LYS A 301 -25.30 12.63 -1.46
CA LYS A 301 -26.20 12.14 -0.41
C LYS A 301 -25.94 10.67 -0.11
N LYS A 302 -25.71 9.87 -1.15
CA LYS A 302 -25.45 8.42 -1.05
C LYS A 302 -24.22 8.10 -0.20
N TRP A 303 -23.13 8.88 -0.34
CA TRP A 303 -21.92 8.64 0.46
C TRP A 303 -22.13 9.00 1.93
N ILE A 304 -22.76 10.16 2.20
CA ILE A 304 -23.03 10.65 3.56
C ILE A 304 -23.94 9.69 4.31
N GLU A 305 -25.00 9.20 3.66
CA GLU A 305 -25.93 8.22 4.25
C GLU A 305 -25.36 6.80 4.33
N GLY A 306 -24.21 6.55 3.70
CA GLY A 306 -23.61 5.22 3.59
C GLY A 306 -22.97 4.70 4.87
N ALA A 307 -22.64 5.57 5.83
CA ALA A 307 -22.12 5.17 7.15
C ALA A 307 -22.42 6.26 8.20
N PRO A 308 -22.71 5.89 9.46
CA PRO A 308 -22.95 6.85 10.52
C PRO A 308 -21.70 7.70 10.79
N GLY A 309 -21.88 9.00 11.00
CA GLY A 309 -20.78 9.91 11.34
C GLY A 309 -20.00 10.48 10.15
N ARG A 310 -20.25 10.01 8.92
CA ARG A 310 -19.67 10.64 7.73
C ARG A 310 -20.13 12.08 7.58
N VAL A 311 -19.16 12.96 7.36
CA VAL A 311 -19.38 14.39 7.10
C VAL A 311 -18.70 14.77 5.80
N THR A 312 -19.30 15.72 5.07
CA THR A 312 -18.69 16.24 3.85
C THR A 312 -17.31 16.85 4.14
N PRO A 313 -16.30 16.73 3.23
CA PRO A 313 -14.93 17.18 3.48
C PRO A 313 -14.76 18.67 3.85
N ASN A 314 -15.75 19.53 3.57
CA ASN A 314 -15.74 20.93 3.98
C ASN A 314 -16.16 21.16 5.43
N LEU A 315 -16.86 20.21 6.06
CA LEU A 315 -17.30 20.28 7.46
C LEU A 315 -16.35 19.54 8.42
N ASP A 316 -15.51 18.67 7.89
CA ASP A 316 -14.45 18.01 8.65
C ASP A 316 -13.34 19.02 8.98
N ASN A 317 -13.07 19.19 10.28
CA ASN A 317 -12.09 20.15 10.79
C ASN A 317 -10.65 19.77 10.42
N GLU A 318 -10.31 18.48 10.47
CA GLU A 318 -8.97 17.99 10.14
C GLU A 318 -8.70 18.16 8.66
N LEU A 319 -9.62 17.68 7.80
CA LEU A 319 -9.52 17.85 6.35
C LEU A 319 -9.46 19.32 5.97
N ASN A 320 -10.21 20.20 6.63
CA ASN A 320 -10.14 21.64 6.39
C ASN A 320 -8.78 22.22 6.76
N ALA A 321 -8.24 21.92 7.94
CA ALA A 321 -6.93 22.39 8.36
C ALA A 321 -5.81 21.93 7.41
N GLN A 322 -5.83 20.64 7.04
CA GLN A 322 -4.84 20.06 6.12
C GLN A 322 -4.98 20.62 4.69
N ARG A 323 -6.21 20.81 4.20
CA ARG A 323 -6.46 21.44 2.90
C ARG A 323 -5.94 22.86 2.85
N MET A 324 -6.19 23.67 3.88
CA MET A 324 -5.70 25.05 3.94
C MET A 324 -4.17 25.10 3.96
N SER A 325 -3.53 24.27 4.80
CA SER A 325 -2.07 24.11 4.82
C SER A 325 -1.50 23.70 3.46
N CYS A 326 -2.18 22.79 2.75
CA CYS A 326 -1.78 22.38 1.41
C CYS A 326 -1.92 23.54 0.39
N MET A 327 -3.03 24.28 0.43
CA MET A 327 -3.27 25.43 -0.45
C MET A 327 -2.26 26.56 -0.21
N ASP A 328 -1.92 26.85 1.05
CA ASP A 328 -0.90 27.83 1.40
C ASP A 328 0.48 27.46 0.81
N ARG A 329 0.79 26.17 0.81
CA ARG A 329 2.04 25.64 0.26
C ARG A 329 2.06 25.60 -1.28
N LEU A 330 0.94 25.26 -1.91
CA LEU A 330 0.81 25.16 -3.37
C LEU A 330 0.73 26.53 -4.05
N PHE A 331 0.06 27.50 -3.41
CA PHE A 331 -0.21 28.82 -3.96
C PHE A 331 0.50 29.91 -3.15
N THR A 332 1.73 30.21 -3.56
CA THR A 332 2.53 31.30 -2.97
C THR A 332 1.92 32.67 -3.26
N ASP A 333 1.32 32.84 -4.44
CA ASP A 333 0.59 34.04 -4.83
C ASP A 333 -0.76 34.14 -4.09
N SER A 334 -0.95 35.26 -3.38
CA SER A 334 -2.13 35.53 -2.56
C SER A 334 -3.41 35.62 -3.39
N TYR A 335 -3.33 36.17 -4.61
CA TYR A 335 -4.49 36.30 -5.48
C TYR A 335 -4.98 34.92 -5.96
N THR A 336 -4.08 34.10 -6.49
CA THR A 336 -4.35 32.74 -6.94
C THR A 336 -4.85 31.87 -5.79
N ARG A 337 -4.30 32.03 -4.59
CA ARG A 337 -4.78 31.32 -3.39
C ARG A 337 -6.20 31.68 -3.02
N LYS A 338 -6.54 32.98 -2.98
CA LYS A 338 -7.92 33.44 -2.72
C LYS A 338 -8.89 32.92 -3.78
N GLN A 339 -8.46 32.91 -5.03
CA GLN A 339 -9.25 32.36 -6.14
C GLN A 339 -9.47 30.85 -5.98
N ALA A 340 -8.45 30.08 -5.61
CA ALA A 340 -8.57 28.64 -5.36
C ALA A 340 -9.57 28.33 -4.23
N ILE A 341 -9.53 29.10 -3.13
CA ILE A 341 -10.46 28.97 -2.01
C ILE A 341 -11.89 29.32 -2.45
N TYR A 342 -12.06 30.41 -3.21
CA TYR A 342 -13.35 30.80 -3.75
C TYR A 342 -13.95 29.73 -4.67
N GLU A 343 -13.13 29.18 -5.58
CA GLU A 343 -13.54 28.09 -6.47
C GLU A 343 -13.89 26.82 -5.71
N TYR A 344 -13.15 26.50 -4.65
CA TYR A 344 -13.47 25.38 -3.76
C TYR A 344 -14.81 25.58 -3.06
N ASN A 345 -15.09 26.80 -2.59
CA ASN A 345 -16.40 27.13 -2.02
C ASN A 345 -17.53 26.96 -3.02
N LYS A 346 -17.33 27.40 -4.27
CA LYS A 346 -18.30 27.18 -5.34
C LYS A 346 -18.51 25.68 -5.61
N PHE A 347 -17.45 24.88 -5.61
CA PHE A 347 -17.49 23.44 -5.81
C PHE A 347 -18.27 22.70 -4.72
N PHE A 348 -17.93 22.88 -3.43
CA PHE A 348 -18.61 22.11 -2.39
C PHE A 348 -20.06 22.54 -2.20
N LEU A 349 -20.39 23.82 -2.45
CA LEU A 349 -21.78 24.30 -2.43
C LEU A 349 -22.63 23.75 -3.59
N GLY A 350 -22.03 23.02 -4.54
CA GLY A 350 -22.74 22.48 -5.70
C GLY A 350 -23.23 23.55 -6.67
N LYS A 351 -22.64 24.75 -6.64
CA LYS A 351 -23.03 25.88 -7.49
C LYS A 351 -22.42 25.75 -8.89
N PHE A 352 -22.90 24.78 -9.65
CA PHE A 352 -22.48 24.53 -11.04
C PHE A 352 -23.39 25.27 -12.03
N CYS A 353 -22.89 25.72 -13.19
CA CYS A 353 -23.80 26.34 -14.19
C CYS A 353 -24.63 25.33 -14.97
N SER A 354 -24.35 24.02 -14.87
CA SER A 354 -25.13 22.98 -15.55
C SER A 354 -25.74 21.99 -14.57
N GLU A 355 -26.99 21.62 -14.80
CA GLU A 355 -27.67 20.53 -14.08
C GLU A 355 -26.95 19.19 -14.32
N GLY A 356 -26.32 19.02 -15.48
CA GLY A 356 -25.51 17.85 -15.82
C GLY A 356 -24.31 17.64 -14.87
N ALA A 357 -23.66 18.70 -14.40
CA ALA A 357 -22.57 18.60 -13.43
C ALA A 357 -23.04 18.10 -12.06
N ALA A 358 -24.24 18.52 -11.63
CA ALA A 358 -24.85 18.06 -10.38
C ALA A 358 -25.29 16.59 -10.49
N ALA A 359 -25.92 16.21 -11.60
CA ALA A 359 -26.28 14.82 -11.86
C ALA A 359 -25.05 13.90 -11.94
N ALA A 360 -24.00 14.32 -12.66
CA ALA A 360 -22.75 13.57 -12.77
C ALA A 360 -21.96 13.50 -11.47
N ARG A 361 -22.20 14.39 -10.50
CA ARG A 361 -21.60 14.29 -9.15
C ARG A 361 -22.21 13.11 -8.38
N GLU A 362 -23.51 12.83 -8.58
CA GLU A 362 -24.23 11.72 -7.94
C GLU A 362 -24.02 10.37 -8.66
N ASP A 363 -23.34 10.38 -9.81
CA ASP A 363 -22.97 9.17 -10.55
C ASP A 363 -21.74 8.51 -9.93
N ASP A 364 -21.92 7.31 -9.36
CA ASP A 364 -20.85 6.53 -8.73
C ASP A 364 -19.86 5.93 -9.74
N ASP A 365 -20.26 5.74 -11.00
CA ASP A 365 -19.43 5.15 -12.04
C ASP A 365 -18.52 6.21 -12.71
N MET A 366 -18.87 7.50 -12.55
CA MET A 366 -18.07 8.61 -13.05
C MET A 366 -16.80 8.78 -12.21
N SER A 367 -15.63 8.73 -12.87
CA SER A 367 -14.39 8.96 -12.16
C SER A 367 -14.26 10.43 -11.74
N PRO A 368 -13.67 10.72 -10.55
CA PRO A 368 -13.46 12.11 -10.12
C PRO A 368 -12.63 12.91 -11.14
N PHE A 369 -11.67 12.25 -11.79
CA PHE A 369 -10.86 12.85 -12.84
C PHE A 369 -11.72 13.29 -14.04
N ASP A 370 -12.60 12.42 -14.53
CA ASP A 370 -13.45 12.70 -15.68
C ASP A 370 -14.50 13.77 -15.35
N TRP A 371 -14.99 13.79 -14.10
CA TRP A 371 -15.90 14.84 -13.63
C TRP A 371 -15.23 16.22 -13.72
N TRP A 372 -13.99 16.33 -13.20
CA TRP A 372 -13.24 17.59 -13.30
C TRP A 372 -12.87 17.94 -14.73
N ALA A 373 -12.53 16.97 -15.57
CA ALA A 373 -12.22 17.20 -16.98
C ALA A 373 -13.44 17.73 -17.76
N SER A 374 -14.64 17.28 -17.40
CA SER A 374 -15.88 17.65 -18.09
C SER A 374 -16.50 18.95 -17.57
N TYR A 375 -16.46 19.18 -16.27
CA TYR A 375 -17.22 20.25 -15.61
C TYR A 375 -16.37 21.28 -14.86
N GLY A 376 -15.05 21.08 -14.79
CA GLY A 376 -14.14 21.94 -14.04
C GLY A 376 -13.80 23.28 -14.71
N SER A 377 -14.19 23.51 -15.96
CA SER A 377 -13.77 24.70 -16.75
C SER A 377 -14.10 26.05 -16.07
N GLU A 378 -15.15 26.09 -15.25
CA GLU A 378 -15.58 27.29 -14.52
C GLU A 378 -14.77 27.59 -13.25
N MET A 379 -13.94 26.63 -12.83
CA MET A 379 -13.09 26.71 -11.65
C MET A 379 -11.64 26.47 -12.11
N PRO A 380 -11.06 27.37 -12.93
CA PRO A 380 -9.83 27.10 -13.66
C PRO A 380 -8.62 26.81 -12.77
N VAL A 381 -8.53 27.40 -11.57
CA VAL A 381 -7.42 27.15 -10.64
C VAL A 381 -7.60 25.77 -10.00
N LEU A 382 -8.79 25.49 -9.49
CA LEU A 382 -9.13 24.25 -8.82
C LEU A 382 -9.15 23.05 -9.79
N HIS A 383 -9.63 23.24 -11.00
CA HIS A 383 -9.65 22.24 -12.07
C HIS A 383 -8.24 21.80 -12.45
N LYS A 384 -7.31 22.76 -12.64
CA LYS A 384 -5.89 22.43 -12.87
C LYS A 384 -5.31 21.64 -11.71
N LEU A 385 -5.62 22.02 -10.47
CA LEU A 385 -5.17 21.31 -9.28
C LEU A 385 -5.76 19.89 -9.22
N ALA A 386 -7.06 19.75 -9.43
CA ALA A 386 -7.77 18.47 -9.38
C ALA A 386 -7.23 17.49 -10.41
N LEU A 387 -7.07 17.89 -11.68
CA LEU A 387 -6.47 17.00 -12.69
C LEU A 387 -5.03 16.60 -12.35
N ARG A 388 -4.28 17.48 -11.67
CA ARG A 388 -2.94 17.16 -11.19
C ARG A 388 -2.95 16.15 -10.05
N LEU A 389 -3.85 16.27 -9.08
CA LEU A 389 -3.88 15.41 -7.89
C LEU A 389 -4.63 14.09 -8.09
N LEU A 390 -5.76 14.12 -8.80
CA LEU A 390 -6.62 12.95 -9.02
C LEU A 390 -6.01 11.92 -9.99
N SER A 391 -4.86 12.23 -10.57
CA SER A 391 -4.08 11.33 -11.43
C SER A 391 -2.90 10.67 -10.71
N GLN A 392 -2.74 10.89 -9.40
CA GLN A 392 -1.55 10.48 -8.67
C GLN A 392 -1.68 9.11 -7.96
N PRO A 393 -0.62 8.27 -8.00
CA PRO A 393 -0.52 7.05 -7.21
C PRO A 393 -0.17 7.34 -5.74
N VAL A 394 -0.16 6.29 -4.92
CA VAL A 394 0.11 6.37 -3.47
C VAL A 394 1.11 5.30 -2.98
N THR A 395 1.68 4.52 -3.90
CA THR A 395 2.56 3.41 -3.57
C THR A 395 3.90 3.49 -4.29
N SER A 396 4.95 3.02 -3.62
CA SER A 396 6.25 2.76 -4.20
C SER A 396 6.43 1.34 -4.74
N SER A 397 5.43 0.47 -4.64
CA SER A 397 5.52 -0.95 -5.04
C SER A 397 5.85 -1.18 -6.53
N CYS A 398 5.65 -0.17 -7.38
CA CYS A 398 6.14 -0.21 -8.76
C CYS A 398 7.67 -0.41 -8.84
N SER A 399 8.40 0.22 -7.93
CA SER A 399 9.85 0.12 -7.80
C SER A 399 10.28 -1.26 -7.34
N GLU A 400 9.52 -1.87 -6.42
CA GLU A 400 9.78 -3.23 -5.95
C GLU A 400 9.61 -4.30 -7.05
N ARG A 401 8.64 -4.11 -7.94
CA ARG A 401 8.44 -5.00 -9.10
C ARG A 401 9.61 -4.92 -10.07
N ASN A 402 10.19 -3.73 -10.25
CA ASN A 402 11.42 -3.58 -11.03
C ASN A 402 12.58 -4.33 -10.40
N TRP A 403 12.69 -4.39 -9.06
CA TRP A 403 13.73 -5.21 -8.40
C TRP A 403 13.57 -6.71 -8.67
N SER A 404 12.34 -7.20 -8.84
CA SER A 404 12.12 -8.58 -9.25
C SER A 404 12.64 -8.86 -10.66
N ILE A 405 12.56 -7.87 -11.57
CA ILE A 405 13.12 -7.95 -12.93
C ILE A 405 14.65 -7.88 -12.89
N TYR A 406 15.22 -6.96 -12.09
CA TYR A 406 16.66 -6.93 -11.82
C TYR A 406 17.16 -8.28 -11.32
N GLY A 407 16.48 -8.88 -10.34
CA GLY A 407 16.83 -10.21 -9.82
C GLY A 407 16.64 -11.35 -10.82
N HIS A 408 15.89 -11.15 -11.91
CA HIS A 408 15.80 -12.12 -13.01
C HIS A 408 16.98 -11.97 -14.00
N ILE A 409 17.29 -10.74 -14.38
CA ILE A 409 18.34 -10.38 -15.34
C ILE A 409 19.73 -10.61 -14.75
N HIS A 410 19.93 -10.14 -13.53
CA HIS A 410 21.17 -10.26 -12.76
C HIS A 410 20.89 -11.16 -11.55
N ASN A 411 21.37 -12.40 -11.64
CA ASN A 411 21.13 -13.42 -10.62
C ASN A 411 22.41 -14.23 -10.33
N ILE A 412 22.36 -15.13 -9.35
CA ILE A 412 23.52 -15.94 -8.92
C ILE A 412 24.23 -16.64 -10.10
N LYS A 413 23.48 -17.08 -11.12
CA LYS A 413 24.03 -17.75 -12.30
C LYS A 413 24.44 -16.79 -13.43
N ARG A 414 23.87 -15.58 -13.47
CA ARG A 414 24.10 -14.53 -14.48
C ARG A 414 24.51 -13.22 -13.83
N ASN A 415 25.70 -13.19 -13.23
CA ASN A 415 26.17 -12.09 -12.38
C ASN A 415 27.37 -11.29 -12.94
N LYS A 416 27.73 -11.51 -14.21
CA LYS A 416 28.87 -10.85 -14.87
C LYS A 416 28.51 -9.57 -15.62
N LEU A 417 27.24 -9.14 -15.56
CA LEU A 417 26.81 -7.88 -16.18
C LEU A 417 27.27 -6.70 -15.31
N THR A 418 27.70 -5.61 -15.94
CA THR A 418 27.95 -4.34 -15.25
C THR A 418 26.63 -3.72 -14.77
N SER A 419 26.68 -2.87 -13.75
CA SER A 419 25.49 -2.18 -13.23
C SER A 419 24.76 -1.42 -14.35
N GLN A 420 25.50 -0.71 -15.20
CA GLN A 420 24.94 0.02 -16.36
C GLN A 420 24.22 -0.91 -17.34
N ARG A 421 24.82 -2.05 -17.71
CA ARG A 421 24.20 -2.98 -18.67
C ARG A 421 22.94 -3.62 -18.09
N ALA A 422 22.92 -3.89 -16.79
CA ALA A 422 21.75 -4.41 -16.10
C ALA A 422 20.62 -3.36 -16.07
N GLU A 423 20.96 -2.10 -15.81
CA GLU A 423 20.03 -0.98 -15.91
C GLU A 423 19.43 -0.84 -17.29
N ASP A 424 20.25 -0.80 -18.35
CA ASP A 424 19.77 -0.68 -19.73
C ASP A 424 18.77 -1.79 -20.09
N LEU A 425 19.05 -3.02 -19.66
CA LEU A 425 18.15 -4.16 -19.90
C LEU A 425 16.83 -4.04 -19.14
N VAL A 426 16.85 -3.54 -17.90
CA VAL A 426 15.63 -3.29 -17.12
C VAL A 426 14.85 -2.13 -17.72
N TYR A 427 15.51 -1.06 -18.13
CA TYR A 427 14.90 0.07 -18.83
C TYR A 427 14.14 -0.41 -20.06
N VAL A 428 14.82 -1.17 -20.93
CA VAL A 428 14.21 -1.70 -22.16
C VAL A 428 13.06 -2.65 -21.82
N HIS A 429 13.24 -3.58 -20.88
CA HIS A 429 12.19 -4.54 -20.51
C HIS A 429 10.94 -3.85 -19.95
N SER A 430 11.12 -2.93 -18.99
CA SER A 430 10.01 -2.27 -18.31
C SER A 430 9.26 -1.30 -19.24
N ASN A 431 10.00 -0.51 -20.03
CA ASN A 431 9.38 0.49 -20.89
C ASN A 431 8.78 -0.12 -22.18
N LEU A 432 9.39 -1.15 -22.78
CA LEU A 432 8.77 -1.87 -23.91
C LEU A 432 7.48 -2.57 -23.48
N ARG A 433 7.44 -3.17 -22.28
CA ARG A 433 6.23 -3.82 -21.77
C ARG A 433 5.11 -2.83 -21.48
N LEU A 434 5.44 -1.59 -21.12
CA LEU A 434 4.45 -0.51 -21.00
C LEU A 434 3.87 -0.15 -22.37
N LEU A 435 4.72 -0.06 -23.40
CA LEU A 435 4.29 0.24 -24.77
C LEU A 435 3.44 -0.90 -25.36
N SER A 436 3.83 -2.15 -25.17
CA SER A 436 3.10 -3.32 -25.71
C SER A 436 1.70 -3.46 -25.13
N ARG A 437 1.47 -3.01 -23.88
CA ARG A 437 0.14 -2.97 -23.26
C ARG A 437 -0.83 -1.98 -23.93
N LYS A 438 -0.33 -1.10 -24.80
CA LYS A 438 -1.15 -0.17 -25.59
C LYS A 438 -1.57 -0.77 -26.94
N GLU A 439 -1.01 -1.91 -27.32
CA GLU A 439 -1.38 -2.61 -28.56
C GLU A 439 -2.64 -3.45 -28.31
N LYS A 440 -3.57 -3.45 -29.29
CA LYS A 440 -4.84 -4.18 -29.18
C LYS A 440 -4.70 -5.70 -29.07
N GLU A 441 -3.52 -6.24 -29.39
CA GLU A 441 -3.23 -7.68 -29.40
C GLU A 441 -2.77 -8.21 -28.03
N TYR A 442 -2.53 -7.32 -27.06
CA TYR A 442 -2.19 -7.65 -25.67
C TYR A 442 -3.43 -7.63 -24.79
#